data_AF-A0A319DVA9-F1
#
_entry.id   AF-A0A319DVA9-F1
#
_cell.length_a   1.000
_cell.length_b   1.000
_cell.length_c   1.000
_cell.angle_alpha   90.00
_cell.angle_beta   90.00
_cell.angle_gamma   90.00
#
_symmetry.space_group_name_H-M   'P 1'
#
loop_
_entity.id
_entity.type
_entity.pdbx_description
1 polymer ?
#
loop_
_entity_poly.entity_id
_entity_poly.type
_entity_poly.pdbx_seq_one_letter_code
_entity_poly.pdbx_strand_id
1 'polypeptide(L)'
;MASEYSDDESSSVGDEEEDTINGIVADVVDLFLREFSRHLGIPQPENSPRPPWSEANVPPTKVPETEEDYRIYVWRFIENNLRSYYQPGDPYVEELVKNAATRAKDLTQKYELEPEVTPKLAIMALYDFVILCDDSSSMRKDKRIRIQALEDTCQRVAEIGSSIQPQGVYLRFLNNSQDQHYNNLSDGEIQARMKDIKYKGSTRLGNVLETKIVKPLIIDKVESGQLEKPVITVIITDGDPQGEAPTRLEEAILNCKKRLSELSKEPEGAIFLISRVGNDPNAEMFLSSLMNNKDLHETLYCCPDQLDERREVFRKAGKDRHYSSYLIKLFEAALESQTTL
;
A
#
# COMPACT_ATOMS: atom_id res chain seq x y z
N MET A 1 12.79 -29.75 72.21
CA MET A 1 11.81 -30.15 71.20
C MET A 1 11.89 -29.14 70.08
N ALA A 2 12.22 -29.62 68.88
CA ALA A 2 12.40 -28.85 67.66
C ALA A 2 11.04 -28.55 66.99
N SER A 3 10.92 -27.40 66.33
CA SER A 3 10.50 -27.31 64.92
C SER A 3 10.63 -25.87 64.41
N GLU A 4 11.19 -25.79 63.22
CA GLU A 4 11.55 -24.66 62.37
C GLU A 4 10.45 -24.36 61.30
N TYR A 5 10.60 -23.20 60.62
CA TYR A 5 10.10 -22.81 59.28
C TYR A 5 8.56 -22.71 59.08
N SER A 6 8.01 -21.87 58.20
CA SER A 6 8.51 -21.30 56.93
C SER A 6 7.79 -20.00 56.55
N ASP A 7 8.53 -19.17 55.83
CA ASP A 7 8.16 -17.92 55.16
C ASP A 7 7.08 -18.07 54.07
N ASP A 8 6.38 -16.95 53.84
CA ASP A 8 5.52 -16.67 52.70
C ASP A 8 6.34 -16.56 51.40
N GLU A 9 6.16 -17.49 50.46
CA GLU A 9 6.49 -17.32 49.05
C GLU A 9 5.29 -17.74 48.20
N SER A 10 4.54 -16.76 47.67
CA SER A 10 3.56 -17.01 46.61
C SER A 10 3.42 -15.80 45.69
N SER A 11 4.35 -15.61 44.73
CA SER A 11 4.10 -14.73 43.57
C SER A 11 5.15 -14.82 42.43
N SER A 12 5.60 -16.01 41.99
CA SER A 12 6.49 -16.09 40.81
C SER A 12 6.03 -17.04 39.70
N VAL A 13 4.95 -17.80 39.90
CA VAL A 13 4.55 -18.86 38.96
C VAL A 13 3.67 -18.34 37.82
N GLY A 14 2.98 -17.20 37.99
CA GLY A 14 2.09 -16.64 36.97
C GLY A 14 2.81 -15.93 35.81
N ASP A 15 3.91 -15.23 36.12
CA ASP A 15 4.62 -14.40 35.13
C ASP A 15 5.50 -15.25 34.19
N GLU A 16 6.12 -16.32 34.71
CA GLU A 16 6.93 -17.25 33.91
C GLU A 16 6.08 -18.04 32.90
N GLU A 17 4.85 -18.38 33.26
CA GLU A 17 3.93 -19.12 32.39
C GLU A 17 3.40 -18.22 31.25
N GLU A 18 3.14 -16.94 31.52
CA GLU A 18 2.72 -15.95 30.53
C GLU A 18 3.87 -15.57 29.57
N ASP A 19 5.10 -15.43 30.06
CA ASP A 19 6.29 -15.21 29.24
C ASP A 19 6.61 -16.42 28.34
N THR A 20 6.40 -17.64 28.85
CA THR A 20 6.55 -18.86 28.06
C THR A 20 5.52 -18.94 26.94
N ILE A 21 4.26 -18.58 27.23
CA ILE A 21 3.20 -18.52 26.22
C ILE A 21 3.51 -17.45 25.17
N ASN A 22 3.98 -16.27 25.58
CA ASN A 22 4.35 -15.19 24.65
C ASN A 22 5.54 -15.57 23.75
N GLY A 23 6.53 -16.29 24.29
CA GLY A 23 7.65 -16.84 23.50
C GLY A 23 7.17 -17.85 22.46
N ILE A 24 6.28 -18.77 22.85
CA ILE A 24 5.68 -19.75 21.91
C ILE A 24 4.87 -19.04 20.82
N VAL A 25 4.10 -18.01 21.18
CA VAL A 25 3.33 -17.23 20.19
C VAL A 25 4.26 -16.49 19.22
N ALA A 26 5.36 -15.90 19.70
CA ALA A 26 6.35 -15.25 18.85
C ALA A 26 7.00 -16.25 17.88
N ASP A 27 7.39 -17.43 18.36
CA ASP A 27 7.99 -18.48 17.53
C ASP A 27 7.01 -19.02 16.48
N VAL A 28 5.74 -19.20 16.84
CA VAL A 28 4.68 -19.61 15.91
C VAL A 28 4.41 -18.53 14.88
N VAL A 29 4.45 -17.25 15.25
CA VAL A 29 4.29 -16.12 14.32
C VAL A 29 5.49 -16.03 13.38
N ASP A 30 6.72 -16.19 13.86
CA ASP A 30 7.92 -16.18 13.02
C ASP A 30 7.95 -17.39 12.07
N LEU A 31 7.57 -18.57 12.55
CA LEU A 31 7.44 -19.76 11.72
C LEU A 31 6.33 -19.59 10.67
N PHE A 32 5.20 -19.00 11.06
CA PHE A 32 4.11 -18.67 10.13
C PHE A 32 4.58 -17.66 9.09
N LEU A 33 5.24 -16.55 9.47
CA LEU A 33 5.74 -15.55 8.53
C LEU A 33 6.78 -16.14 7.55
N ARG A 34 7.64 -17.06 8.02
CA ARG A 34 8.58 -17.81 7.17
C ARG A 34 7.87 -18.74 6.19
N GLU A 35 6.94 -19.56 6.67
CA GLU A 35 6.16 -20.48 5.83
C GLU A 35 5.19 -19.75 4.89
N PHE A 36 4.68 -18.61 5.32
CA PHE A 36 3.81 -17.72 4.57
C PHE A 36 4.58 -17.06 3.42
N SER A 37 5.81 -16.61 3.67
CA SER A 37 6.73 -16.13 2.62
C SER A 37 7.04 -17.21 1.58
N ARG A 38 7.15 -18.48 2.01
CA ARG A 38 7.32 -19.64 1.13
C ARG A 38 6.08 -19.95 0.28
N HIS A 39 4.87 -19.80 0.84
CA HIS A 39 3.61 -20.08 0.13
C HIS A 39 3.20 -18.97 -0.85
N LEU A 40 3.64 -17.73 -0.64
CA LEU A 40 3.44 -16.62 -1.57
C LEU A 40 4.35 -16.66 -2.81
N GLY A 41 5.23 -17.67 -2.96
CA GLY A 41 6.10 -17.79 -4.13
C GLY A 41 7.23 -16.76 -4.20
N ILE A 42 7.59 -16.11 -3.10
CA ILE A 42 8.78 -15.27 -3.01
C ILE A 42 10.00 -16.21 -3.00
N PRO A 43 10.85 -16.25 -4.05
CA PRO A 43 11.94 -17.20 -4.11
C PRO A 43 13.02 -16.83 -3.08
N GLN A 44 13.54 -17.82 -2.35
CA GLN A 44 14.86 -17.67 -1.74
C GLN A 44 15.94 -17.74 -2.84
N PRO A 45 16.99 -16.91 -2.77
CA PRO A 45 17.91 -16.65 -3.89
C PRO A 45 18.72 -17.85 -4.38
N GLU A 46 18.71 -18.99 -3.69
CA GLU A 46 19.63 -20.10 -4.01
C GLU A 46 19.06 -21.28 -4.80
N ASN A 47 17.74 -21.41 -5.06
CA ASN A 47 17.23 -22.68 -5.64
C ASN A 47 16.05 -22.61 -6.64
N SER A 48 16.00 -21.61 -7.52
CA SER A 48 15.05 -21.60 -8.65
C SER A 48 15.71 -22.01 -9.98
N PRO A 49 15.17 -22.99 -10.74
CA PRO A 49 15.55 -23.20 -12.13
C PRO A 49 15.14 -21.99 -12.97
N ARG A 50 16.10 -21.35 -13.65
CA ARG A 50 15.87 -20.14 -14.47
C ARG A 50 15.01 -20.43 -15.71
N PRO A 51 14.02 -19.58 -16.05
CA PRO A 51 13.30 -19.69 -17.32
C PRO A 51 14.18 -19.27 -18.53
N PRO A 52 13.93 -19.80 -19.74
CA PRO A 52 14.90 -19.83 -20.85
C PRO A 52 15.13 -18.50 -21.58
N TRP A 53 14.63 -17.38 -21.06
CA TRP A 53 14.70 -16.07 -21.73
C TRP A 53 15.13 -14.99 -20.74
N SER A 54 16.36 -15.08 -20.25
CA SER A 54 17.02 -13.99 -19.50
C SER A 54 18.53 -14.04 -19.70
N GLU A 55 18.96 -13.95 -20.96
CA GLU A 55 20.33 -13.54 -21.28
C GLU A 55 20.31 -12.20 -22.01
N ALA A 56 20.24 -11.13 -21.21
CA ALA A 56 20.97 -9.90 -21.48
C ALA A 56 21.53 -9.42 -20.15
N ASN A 57 22.85 -9.30 -20.07
CA ASN A 57 23.63 -8.82 -18.92
C ASN A 57 23.11 -7.46 -18.38
N VAL A 58 22.15 -7.48 -17.46
CA VAL A 58 21.87 -6.33 -16.59
C VAL A 58 22.63 -6.57 -15.29
N PRO A 59 23.66 -5.77 -14.97
CA PRO A 59 24.34 -5.90 -13.68
C PRO A 59 23.32 -5.66 -12.54
N PRO A 60 23.43 -6.37 -11.41
CA PRO A 60 22.57 -6.13 -10.26
C PRO A 60 22.66 -4.66 -9.87
N THR A 61 21.52 -3.98 -9.83
CA THR A 61 21.43 -2.57 -9.48
C THR A 61 21.91 -2.40 -8.04
N LYS A 62 23.06 -1.74 -7.87
CA LYS A 62 23.59 -1.36 -6.56
C LYS A 62 22.53 -0.53 -5.82
N VAL A 63 22.23 -0.87 -4.57
CA VAL A 63 21.34 -0.06 -3.71
C VAL A 63 21.94 1.36 -3.59
N PRO A 64 21.16 2.42 -3.83
CA PRO A 64 21.66 3.78 -3.75
C PRO A 64 21.95 4.16 -2.30
N GLU A 65 23.14 4.70 -2.06
CA GLU A 65 23.64 5.06 -0.73
C GLU A 65 23.92 6.56 -0.62
N THR A 66 24.37 7.18 -1.70
CA THR A 66 24.72 8.60 -1.77
C THR A 66 23.64 9.42 -2.47
N GLU A 67 23.67 10.75 -2.29
CA GLU A 67 22.77 11.66 -3.03
C GLU A 67 22.88 11.46 -4.55
N GLU A 68 24.09 11.23 -5.06
CA GLU A 68 24.30 10.99 -6.50
C GLU A 68 23.75 9.63 -6.96
N ASP A 69 23.87 8.58 -6.13
CA ASP A 69 23.25 7.30 -6.44
C ASP A 69 21.71 7.42 -6.48
N TYR A 70 21.12 8.14 -5.52
CA TYR A 70 19.68 8.43 -5.49
C TYR A 70 19.25 9.28 -6.69
N ARG A 71 20.06 10.25 -7.10
CA ARG A 71 19.80 11.06 -8.31
C ARG A 71 19.71 10.18 -9.55
N ILE A 72 20.71 9.32 -9.77
CA ILE A 72 20.74 8.38 -10.90
C ILE A 72 19.55 7.43 -10.84
N TYR A 73 19.24 6.90 -9.66
CA TYR A 73 18.14 5.96 -9.43
C TYR A 73 16.78 6.58 -9.77
N VAL A 74 16.47 7.76 -9.20
CA VAL A 74 15.20 8.46 -9.41
C VAL A 74 15.05 8.94 -10.85
N TRP A 75 16.09 9.55 -11.43
CA TRP A 75 16.03 10.05 -12.81
C TRP A 75 15.92 8.91 -13.84
N ARG A 76 16.58 7.76 -13.61
CA ARG A 76 16.36 6.58 -14.45
C ARG A 76 14.90 6.14 -14.45
N PHE A 77 14.26 6.11 -13.28
CA PHE A 77 12.85 5.75 -13.18
C PHE A 77 11.96 6.75 -13.92
N ILE A 78 12.19 8.05 -13.72
CA ILE A 78 11.47 9.12 -14.43
C ILE A 78 11.66 8.98 -15.94
N GLU A 79 12.89 8.74 -16.40
CA GLU A 79 13.18 8.55 -17.80
C GLU A 79 12.45 7.34 -18.41
N ASN A 80 12.20 6.29 -17.66
CA ASN A 80 11.51 5.12 -18.19
C ASN A 80 9.99 5.26 -18.17
N ASN A 81 9.44 6.02 -17.23
CA ASN A 81 8.01 5.95 -16.90
C ASN A 81 7.28 7.29 -16.83
N LEU A 82 7.96 8.41 -16.55
CA LEU A 82 7.34 9.67 -16.11
C LEU A 82 7.98 10.93 -16.76
N ARG A 83 8.53 10.82 -17.96
CA ARG A 83 9.18 11.95 -18.67
C ARG A 83 8.22 13.09 -18.97
N SER A 84 6.92 12.81 -19.10
CA SER A 84 5.92 13.85 -19.34
C SER A 84 5.62 14.68 -18.09
N TYR A 85 5.90 14.15 -16.90
CA TYR A 85 5.64 14.79 -15.61
C TYR A 85 6.81 15.63 -15.11
N TYR A 86 8.04 15.14 -15.29
CA TYR A 86 9.23 15.76 -14.71
C TYR A 86 10.30 16.04 -15.77
N GLN A 87 10.85 17.25 -15.75
CA GLN A 87 11.91 17.67 -16.66
C GLN A 87 13.27 17.70 -15.97
N PRO A 88 14.39 17.38 -16.64
CA PRO A 88 15.71 17.41 -16.03
C PRO A 88 15.99 18.72 -15.27
N GLY A 89 16.39 18.60 -14.00
CA GLY A 89 16.60 19.74 -13.10
C GLY A 89 15.33 20.26 -12.41
N ASP A 90 14.23 19.50 -12.44
CA ASP A 90 13.01 19.82 -11.69
C ASP A 90 13.33 20.06 -10.20
N PRO A 91 13.02 21.24 -9.64
CA PRO A 91 13.33 21.56 -8.25
C PRO A 91 12.70 20.60 -7.24
N TYR A 92 11.49 20.09 -7.52
CA TYR A 92 10.80 19.12 -6.66
C TYR A 92 11.58 17.82 -6.60
N VAL A 93 12.04 17.33 -7.76
CA VAL A 93 12.78 16.06 -7.86
C VAL A 93 14.15 16.17 -7.20
N GLU A 94 14.86 17.28 -7.40
CA GLU A 94 16.18 17.48 -6.76
C GLU A 94 16.07 17.59 -5.23
N GLU A 95 15.01 18.23 -4.72
CA GLU A 95 14.74 18.25 -3.28
C GLU A 95 14.40 16.85 -2.74
N LEU A 96 13.57 16.09 -3.47
CA LEU A 96 13.21 14.71 -3.15
C LEU A 96 14.44 13.81 -3.07
N VAL A 97 15.34 13.90 -4.06
CA VAL A 97 16.61 13.14 -4.10
C VAL A 97 17.46 13.41 -2.86
N LYS A 98 17.65 14.69 -2.51
CA LYS A 98 18.41 15.10 -1.34
C LYS A 98 17.77 14.59 -0.05
N ASN A 99 16.45 14.73 0.07
CA ASN A 99 15.69 14.25 1.21
C ASN A 99 15.77 12.72 1.34
N ALA A 100 15.68 11.98 0.24
CA ALA A 100 15.79 10.54 0.21
C ALA A 100 17.16 10.07 0.72
N ALA A 101 18.26 10.63 0.18
CA ALA A 101 19.60 10.28 0.63
C ALA A 101 19.84 10.61 2.11
N THR A 102 19.29 11.73 2.60
CA THR A 102 19.42 12.14 4.01
C THR A 102 18.62 11.26 4.95
N ARG A 103 17.41 10.84 4.56
CA ARG A 103 16.46 10.11 5.42
C ARG A 103 16.53 8.60 5.27
N ALA A 104 17.19 8.07 4.23
CA ALA A 104 17.18 6.64 3.90
C ALA A 104 17.45 5.75 5.11
N LYS A 105 18.57 5.98 5.81
CA LYS A 105 18.97 5.17 6.98
C LYS A 105 17.92 5.18 8.10
N ASP A 106 17.38 6.35 8.41
CA ASP A 106 16.38 6.51 9.46
C ASP A 106 15.05 5.83 9.06
N LEU A 107 14.67 5.89 7.78
CA LEU A 107 13.49 5.23 7.25
C LEU A 107 13.64 3.71 7.22
N THR A 108 14.81 3.19 6.81
CA THR A 108 15.15 1.76 6.88
C THR A 108 15.00 1.25 8.31
N GLN A 109 15.52 1.98 9.30
CA GLN A 109 15.42 1.61 10.70
C GLN A 109 13.99 1.77 11.24
N LYS A 110 13.29 2.85 10.90
CA LYS A 110 11.93 3.14 11.38
C LYS A 110 10.94 2.05 10.96
N TYR A 111 11.03 1.61 9.71
CA TYR A 111 10.11 0.66 9.11
C TYR A 111 10.68 -0.76 9.04
N GLU A 112 11.90 -0.98 9.54
CA GLU A 112 12.60 -2.28 9.48
C GLU A 112 12.57 -2.86 8.06
N LEU A 113 12.96 -2.02 7.09
CA LEU A 113 12.95 -2.37 5.67
C LEU A 113 14.24 -3.08 5.28
N GLU A 114 14.13 -3.97 4.29
CA GLU A 114 15.31 -4.45 3.58
C GLU A 114 15.96 -3.27 2.83
N PRO A 115 17.30 -3.25 2.69
CA PRO A 115 18.02 -2.17 2.02
C PRO A 115 17.49 -1.88 0.61
N GLU A 116 17.05 -2.91 -0.12
CA GLU A 116 16.55 -2.81 -1.50
C GLU A 116 15.18 -2.10 -1.61
N VAL A 117 14.38 -2.11 -0.53
CA VAL A 117 13.04 -1.53 -0.50
C VAL A 117 13.07 -0.04 -0.17
N THR A 118 14.04 0.40 0.64
CA THR A 118 14.14 1.80 1.09
C THR A 118 14.15 2.81 -0.07
N PRO A 119 14.93 2.61 -1.16
CA PRO A 119 14.93 3.51 -2.30
C PRO A 119 13.56 3.69 -2.97
N LYS A 120 12.67 2.70 -2.88
CA LYS A 120 11.33 2.74 -3.47
C LYS A 120 10.46 3.83 -2.84
N LEU A 121 10.73 4.22 -1.59
CA LEU A 121 10.05 5.35 -0.97
C LEU A 121 10.28 6.66 -1.74
N ALA A 122 11.47 6.84 -2.36
CA ALA A 122 11.74 7.99 -3.22
C ALA A 122 10.89 7.94 -4.50
N ILE A 123 10.73 6.75 -5.09
CA ILE A 123 9.85 6.56 -6.25
C ILE A 123 8.39 6.84 -5.88
N MET A 124 7.91 6.32 -4.75
CA MET A 124 6.56 6.59 -4.25
C MET A 124 6.30 8.08 -4.03
N ALA A 125 7.30 8.84 -3.58
CA ALA A 125 7.18 10.29 -3.38
C ALA A 125 7.07 11.10 -4.68
N LEU A 126 7.31 10.50 -5.86
CA LEU A 126 6.97 11.09 -7.15
C LEU A 126 5.45 11.06 -7.42
N TYR A 127 4.66 10.32 -6.65
CA TYR A 127 3.24 10.17 -6.89
C TYR A 127 2.42 10.90 -5.82
N ASP A 128 1.23 11.35 -6.19
CA ASP A 128 0.17 11.71 -5.26
C ASP A 128 -0.61 10.45 -4.86
N PHE A 129 -0.92 10.33 -3.57
CA PHE A 129 -1.72 9.21 -3.05
C PHE A 129 -3.20 9.57 -2.99
N VAL A 130 -4.04 8.71 -3.54
CA VAL A 130 -5.50 8.78 -3.44
C VAL A 130 -6.02 7.46 -2.87
N ILE A 131 -6.78 7.52 -1.77
CA ILE A 131 -7.38 6.34 -1.16
C ILE A 131 -8.89 6.35 -1.42
N LEU A 132 -9.38 5.31 -2.10
CA LEU A 132 -10.81 5.05 -2.26
C LEU A 132 -11.26 4.10 -1.14
N CYS A 133 -11.95 4.68 -0.17
CA CYS A 133 -12.41 4.01 1.04
C CYS A 133 -13.83 3.48 0.87
N ASP A 134 -14.05 2.20 1.17
CA ASP A 134 -15.39 1.66 1.33
C ASP A 134 -16.03 2.15 2.64
N ASP A 135 -17.11 2.92 2.50
CA ASP A 135 -17.99 3.39 3.58
C ASP A 135 -19.40 2.81 3.46
N SER A 136 -19.55 1.65 2.84
CA SER A 136 -20.82 0.95 2.68
C SER A 136 -21.34 0.37 4.00
N SER A 137 -22.55 -0.18 3.96
CA SER A 137 -23.19 -0.75 5.15
C SER A 137 -22.51 -2.03 5.66
N SER A 138 -21.84 -2.80 4.78
CA SER A 138 -21.19 -4.08 5.10
C SER A 138 -19.99 -3.93 6.02
N MET A 139 -19.29 -2.80 5.93
CA MET A 139 -18.14 -2.45 6.77
C MET A 139 -18.43 -2.52 8.29
N ARG A 140 -19.70 -2.50 8.70
CA ARG A 140 -20.13 -2.57 10.11
C ARG A 140 -20.29 -3.99 10.66
N LYS A 141 -20.19 -5.03 9.83
CA LYS A 141 -20.55 -6.42 10.20
C LYS A 141 -19.66 -7.04 11.28
N ASP A 142 -18.44 -6.55 11.47
CA ASP A 142 -17.38 -7.26 12.19
C ASP A 142 -16.90 -6.56 13.47
N LYS A 143 -17.83 -5.92 14.19
CA LYS A 143 -17.52 -5.18 15.43
C LYS A 143 -16.46 -4.08 15.23
N ARG A 144 -16.44 -3.47 14.04
CA ARG A 144 -15.55 -2.36 13.61
C ARG A 144 -14.11 -2.78 13.26
N ILE A 145 -13.79 -4.06 13.13
CA ILE A 145 -12.44 -4.50 12.75
C ILE A 145 -12.06 -3.96 11.35
N ARG A 146 -12.94 -4.10 10.35
CA ARG A 146 -12.82 -3.54 8.99
C ARG A 146 -12.61 -2.04 9.02
N ILE A 147 -13.42 -1.34 9.82
CA ILE A 147 -13.37 0.12 9.97
C ILE A 147 -12.03 0.54 10.58
N GLN A 148 -11.58 -0.11 11.65
CA GLN A 148 -10.30 0.18 12.30
C GLN A 148 -9.12 -0.12 11.38
N ALA A 149 -9.19 -1.19 10.60
CA ALA A 149 -8.18 -1.50 9.61
C ALA A 149 -8.11 -0.42 8.54
N LEU A 150 -9.24 -0.03 7.95
CA LEU A 150 -9.31 1.07 6.98
C LEU A 150 -8.76 2.39 7.56
N GLU A 151 -9.17 2.77 8.77
CA GLU A 151 -8.68 3.96 9.47
C GLU A 151 -7.15 3.95 9.65
N ASP A 152 -6.60 2.83 10.13
CA ASP A 152 -5.16 2.67 10.35
C ASP A 152 -4.37 2.59 9.04
N THR A 153 -4.92 1.94 8.01
CA THR A 153 -4.33 1.96 6.66
C THR A 153 -4.24 3.38 6.15
N CYS A 154 -5.34 4.15 6.17
CA CYS A 154 -5.36 5.55 5.71
C CYS A 154 -4.30 6.40 6.42
N GLN A 155 -4.17 6.24 7.74
CA GLN A 155 -3.16 6.95 8.53
C GLN A 155 -1.74 6.60 8.07
N ARG A 156 -1.45 5.31 7.88
CA ARG A 156 -0.12 4.83 7.49
C ARG A 156 0.24 5.19 6.06
N VAL A 157 -0.72 5.18 5.13
CA VAL A 157 -0.48 5.66 3.76
C VAL A 157 -0.06 7.13 3.78
N ALA A 158 -0.66 7.96 4.63
CA ALA A 158 -0.28 9.36 4.75
C ALA A 158 1.12 9.57 5.34
N GLU A 159 1.47 8.80 6.37
CA GLU A 159 2.83 8.78 6.92
C GLU A 159 3.86 8.31 5.89
N ILE A 160 3.54 7.28 5.08
CA ILE A 160 4.41 6.76 4.03
C ILE A 160 4.57 7.80 2.92
N GLY A 161 3.46 8.35 2.41
CA GLY A 161 3.46 9.34 1.34
C GLY A 161 4.26 10.60 1.70
N SER A 162 4.25 11.01 2.97
CA SER A 162 4.98 12.18 3.46
C SER A 162 6.39 11.88 3.99
N SER A 163 6.83 10.62 3.96
CA SER A 163 8.06 10.16 4.64
C SER A 163 9.35 10.74 4.05
N ILE A 164 9.41 10.92 2.73
CA ILE A 164 10.55 11.52 2.02
C ILE A 164 10.38 13.04 1.95
N GLN A 165 9.24 13.50 1.47
CA GLN A 165 8.94 14.91 1.28
C GLN A 165 7.51 15.22 1.76
N PRO A 166 7.25 16.39 2.39
CA PRO A 166 5.91 16.74 2.81
C PRO A 166 4.93 16.78 1.64
N GLN A 167 3.90 15.94 1.71
CA GLN A 167 2.77 15.93 0.78
C GLN A 167 1.52 15.45 1.51
N GLY A 168 0.36 15.88 1.02
CA GLY A 168 -0.92 15.43 1.54
C GLY A 168 -1.48 14.22 0.78
N VAL A 169 -2.54 13.63 1.32
CA VAL A 169 -3.26 12.50 0.71
C VAL A 169 -4.68 12.90 0.35
N TYR A 170 -5.19 12.37 -0.75
CA TYR A 170 -6.57 12.53 -1.16
C TYR A 170 -7.40 11.38 -0.59
N LEU A 171 -8.54 11.69 0.02
CA LEU A 171 -9.51 10.68 0.43
C LEU A 171 -10.76 10.78 -0.42
N ARG A 172 -11.23 9.63 -0.88
CA ARG A 172 -12.54 9.45 -1.52
C ARG A 172 -13.25 8.29 -0.87
N PHE A 173 -14.57 8.34 -0.88
CA PHE A 173 -15.44 7.34 -0.28
C PHE A 173 -16.50 6.89 -1.28
N LEU A 174 -16.99 5.66 -1.14
CA LEU A 174 -18.03 5.14 -2.04
C LEU A 174 -19.37 5.88 -1.93
N ASN A 175 -19.75 6.32 -0.73
CA ASN A 175 -21.09 6.79 -0.42
C ASN A 175 -21.13 8.20 0.21
N ASN A 176 -20.06 8.67 0.84
CA ASN A 176 -19.98 10.05 1.33
C ASN A 176 -19.88 11.02 0.15
N SER A 177 -20.79 11.98 0.03
CA SER A 177 -20.80 12.97 -1.06
C SER A 177 -20.03 14.26 -0.75
N GLN A 178 -19.52 14.41 0.47
CA GLN A 178 -18.84 15.64 0.93
C GLN A 178 -17.32 15.56 0.80
N ASP A 179 -16.80 14.50 0.18
CA ASP A 179 -15.38 14.18 0.07
C ASP A 179 -14.66 14.85 -1.11
N GLN A 180 -15.37 15.60 -1.95
CA GLN A 180 -14.76 16.32 -3.09
C GLN A 180 -13.65 17.32 -2.66
N HIS A 181 -13.71 17.79 -1.41
CA HIS A 181 -12.74 18.74 -0.83
C HIS A 181 -11.66 18.05 0.01
N TYR A 182 -11.68 16.72 0.11
CA TYR A 182 -10.71 15.97 0.90
C TYR A 182 -9.46 15.71 0.07
N ASN A 183 -8.75 16.80 -0.23
CA ASN A 183 -7.58 16.86 -1.09
C ASN A 183 -6.38 17.33 -0.27
N ASN A 184 -5.21 16.74 -0.52
CA ASN A 184 -3.97 17.13 0.16
C ASN A 184 -4.09 17.16 1.70
N LEU A 185 -4.80 16.19 2.28
CA LEU A 185 -4.98 16.10 3.73
C LEU A 185 -3.68 15.68 4.41
N SER A 186 -3.38 16.32 5.54
CA SER A 186 -2.36 15.88 6.48
C SER A 186 -2.82 14.70 7.34
N ASP A 187 -1.87 14.04 8.00
CA ASP A 187 -2.09 12.96 8.96
C ASP A 187 -3.21 13.27 9.99
N GLY A 188 -3.16 14.45 10.62
CA GLY A 188 -4.15 14.86 11.62
C GLY A 188 -5.54 15.09 11.03
N GLU A 189 -5.62 15.59 9.79
CA GLU A 189 -6.88 15.82 9.10
C GLU A 189 -7.53 14.51 8.66
N ILE A 190 -6.74 13.54 8.20
CA ILE A 190 -7.23 12.20 7.82
C ILE A 190 -7.92 11.55 9.01
N GLN A 191 -7.28 11.54 10.18
CA GLN A 191 -7.87 10.95 11.37
C GLN A 191 -9.20 11.63 11.76
N ALA A 192 -9.28 12.96 11.63
CA ALA A 192 -10.50 13.71 11.89
C ALA A 192 -11.60 13.37 10.87
N ARG A 193 -11.28 13.36 9.56
CA ARG A 193 -12.25 13.03 8.51
C ARG A 193 -12.80 11.63 8.65
N MET A 194 -11.95 10.64 8.95
CA MET A 194 -12.36 9.25 9.10
C MET A 194 -13.37 9.05 10.25
N LYS A 195 -13.18 9.75 11.37
CA LYS A 195 -14.09 9.67 12.53
C LYS A 195 -15.52 10.16 12.23
N ASP A 196 -15.66 11.07 11.27
CA ASP A 196 -16.96 11.66 10.89
C ASP A 196 -17.72 10.82 9.84
N ILE A 197 -17.09 9.77 9.29
CA ILE A 197 -17.69 8.97 8.21
C ILE A 197 -18.85 8.12 8.73
N LYS A 198 -19.94 8.13 7.95
CA LYS A 198 -21.12 7.30 8.18
C LYS A 198 -21.12 6.12 7.24
N TYR A 199 -20.88 4.93 7.77
CA TYR A 199 -20.87 3.67 7.03
C TYR A 199 -22.30 3.24 6.62
N LYS A 200 -22.68 3.52 5.38
CA LYS A 200 -24.00 3.28 4.79
C LYS A 200 -23.93 3.20 3.26
N GLY A 201 -24.96 2.64 2.64
CA GLY A 201 -25.03 2.53 1.17
C GLY A 201 -24.42 1.23 0.66
N SER A 202 -24.08 1.21 -0.63
CA SER A 202 -23.65 0.03 -1.38
C SER A 202 -22.23 0.21 -1.94
N THR A 203 -21.63 -0.90 -2.38
CA THR A 203 -20.24 -0.96 -2.85
C THR A 203 -20.20 -0.75 -4.38
N ARG A 204 -20.30 0.50 -4.86
CA ARG A 204 -20.21 0.85 -6.30
C ARG A 204 -18.79 1.24 -6.71
N LEU A 205 -17.86 0.29 -6.64
CA LEU A 205 -16.42 0.52 -6.85
C LEU A 205 -16.11 1.19 -8.20
N GLY A 206 -16.60 0.63 -9.31
CA GLY A 206 -16.21 1.08 -10.64
C GLY A 206 -16.75 2.45 -11.01
N ASN A 207 -18.04 2.69 -10.78
CA ASN A 207 -18.63 4.00 -11.06
C ASN A 207 -18.05 5.10 -10.15
N VAL A 208 -17.76 4.80 -8.89
CA VAL A 208 -17.19 5.79 -7.97
C VAL A 208 -15.72 6.06 -8.30
N LEU A 209 -14.92 5.03 -8.60
CA LEU A 209 -13.54 5.20 -9.07
C LEU A 209 -13.50 6.14 -10.29
N GLU A 210 -14.36 5.90 -11.28
CA GLU A 210 -14.48 6.75 -12.46
C GLU A 210 -14.79 8.20 -12.08
N THR A 211 -15.89 8.41 -11.35
CA THR A 211 -16.48 9.74 -11.15
C THR A 211 -15.76 10.60 -10.11
N LYS A 212 -15.03 9.98 -9.16
CA LYS A 212 -14.36 10.70 -8.07
C LYS A 212 -12.84 10.76 -8.16
N ILE A 213 -12.23 9.87 -8.95
CA ILE A 213 -10.77 9.76 -9.05
C ILE A 213 -10.34 9.85 -10.52
N VAL A 214 -10.64 8.84 -11.34
CA VAL A 214 -10.11 8.74 -12.71
C VAL A 214 -10.44 9.99 -13.51
N LYS A 215 -11.72 10.37 -13.60
CA LYS A 215 -12.11 11.54 -14.37
C LYS A 215 -11.54 12.85 -13.77
N PRO A 216 -11.88 13.26 -12.52
CA PRO A 216 -11.53 14.60 -12.04
C PRO A 216 -10.07 14.76 -11.58
N LEU A 217 -9.39 13.69 -11.16
CA LEU A 217 -8.03 13.78 -10.60
C LEU A 217 -6.95 13.37 -11.59
N ILE A 218 -7.29 12.61 -12.64
CA ILE A 218 -6.33 12.11 -13.62
C ILE A 218 -6.67 12.66 -15.00
N ILE A 219 -7.77 12.23 -15.61
CA ILE A 219 -8.07 12.51 -17.02
C ILE A 219 -8.32 14.00 -17.27
N ASP A 220 -9.22 14.64 -16.53
CA ASP A 220 -9.54 16.06 -16.70
C ASP A 220 -8.28 16.93 -16.45
N LYS A 221 -7.39 16.51 -15.53
CA LYS A 221 -6.13 17.20 -15.24
C LYS A 221 -5.10 17.02 -16.36
N VAL A 222 -4.98 15.83 -16.94
CA VAL A 222 -4.09 15.59 -18.10
C VAL A 222 -4.56 16.42 -19.30
N GLU A 223 -5.86 16.40 -19.61
CA GLU A 223 -6.42 17.13 -20.74
C GLU A 223 -6.24 18.66 -20.61
N SER A 224 -6.29 19.17 -19.38
CA SER A 224 -6.09 20.60 -19.08
C SER A 224 -4.62 20.98 -18.84
N GLY A 225 -3.69 20.02 -18.86
CA GLY A 225 -2.26 20.26 -18.55
C GLY A 225 -1.99 20.64 -17.09
N GLN A 226 -2.86 20.19 -16.17
CA GLN A 226 -2.82 20.48 -14.73
C GLN A 226 -2.46 19.26 -13.88
N LEU A 227 -2.14 18.11 -14.50
CA LEU A 227 -1.66 16.94 -13.75
C LEU A 227 -0.17 17.10 -13.46
N GLU A 228 0.16 17.72 -12.33
CA GLU A 228 1.54 18.01 -11.93
C GLU A 228 2.31 16.76 -11.47
N LYS A 229 1.60 15.78 -10.89
CA LYS A 229 2.18 14.52 -10.43
C LYS A 229 1.33 13.33 -10.89
N PRO A 230 1.95 12.18 -11.19
CA PRO A 230 1.23 10.94 -11.40
C PRO A 230 0.54 10.48 -10.09
N VAL A 231 -0.40 9.54 -10.18
CA VAL A 231 -1.29 9.17 -9.05
C VAL A 231 -1.16 7.69 -8.68
N ILE A 232 -0.98 7.37 -7.40
CA ILE A 232 -1.21 6.03 -6.85
C ILE A 232 -2.60 6.00 -6.21
N THR A 233 -3.48 5.16 -6.75
CA THR A 233 -4.84 4.94 -6.21
C THR A 233 -4.90 3.63 -5.43
N VAL A 234 -5.22 3.73 -4.14
CA VAL A 234 -5.40 2.59 -3.22
C VAL A 234 -6.88 2.39 -2.96
N ILE A 235 -7.44 1.27 -3.42
CA ILE A 235 -8.84 0.91 -3.27
C ILE A 235 -8.94 -0.08 -2.11
N ILE A 236 -9.71 0.26 -1.07
CA ILE A 236 -9.92 -0.61 0.09
C ILE A 236 -11.41 -0.91 0.21
N THR A 237 -11.78 -2.18 0.12
CA THR A 237 -13.19 -2.65 0.10
C THR A 237 -13.42 -3.88 0.98
N ASP A 238 -14.64 -4.08 1.48
CA ASP A 238 -15.04 -5.31 2.18
C ASP A 238 -16.01 -6.20 1.39
N GLY A 239 -16.33 -5.79 0.16
CA GLY A 239 -17.38 -6.37 -0.65
C GLY A 239 -17.08 -6.37 -2.15
N ASP A 240 -17.88 -7.15 -2.88
CA ASP A 240 -17.99 -7.14 -4.33
C ASP A 240 -18.88 -5.96 -4.83
N PRO A 241 -18.77 -5.58 -6.11
CA PRO A 241 -19.58 -4.52 -6.70
C PRO A 241 -21.10 -4.74 -6.56
N GLN A 242 -21.83 -3.73 -6.08
CA GLN A 242 -23.28 -3.77 -5.91
C GLN A 242 -23.99 -2.60 -6.58
N GLY A 243 -25.00 -2.91 -7.41
CA GLY A 243 -25.78 -1.88 -8.13
C GLY A 243 -25.06 -1.31 -9.35
N GLU A 244 -24.08 -2.04 -9.88
CA GLU A 244 -23.37 -1.78 -11.14
C GLU A 244 -22.96 -3.10 -11.80
N ALA A 245 -22.45 -3.04 -13.04
CA ALA A 245 -21.92 -4.23 -13.70
C ALA A 245 -20.65 -4.73 -12.96
N PRO A 246 -20.47 -6.05 -12.78
CA PRO A 246 -19.28 -6.60 -12.11
C PRO A 246 -17.95 -6.18 -12.76
N THR A 247 -17.94 -5.97 -14.08
CA THR A 247 -16.78 -5.54 -14.88
C THR A 247 -16.51 -4.03 -14.80
N ARG A 248 -17.38 -3.24 -14.16
CA ARG A 248 -17.32 -1.78 -14.24
C ARG A 248 -16.02 -1.21 -13.67
N LEU A 249 -15.46 -1.84 -12.65
CA LEU A 249 -14.17 -1.47 -12.07
C LEU A 249 -13.03 -1.71 -13.06
N GLU A 250 -13.00 -2.89 -13.67
CA GLU A 250 -12.01 -3.27 -14.69
C GLU A 250 -12.04 -2.28 -15.86
N GLU A 251 -13.24 -2.00 -16.36
CA GLU A 251 -13.47 -1.04 -17.45
C GLU A 251 -12.96 0.36 -17.10
N ALA A 252 -13.20 0.85 -15.88
CA ALA A 252 -12.72 2.17 -15.46
C ALA A 252 -11.18 2.24 -15.44
N ILE A 253 -10.52 1.21 -14.93
CA ILE A 253 -9.05 1.13 -14.85
C ILE A 253 -8.45 1.03 -16.25
N LEU A 254 -8.94 0.11 -17.08
CA LEU A 254 -8.44 -0.09 -18.45
C LEU A 254 -8.66 1.16 -19.31
N ASN A 255 -9.82 1.81 -19.20
CA ASN A 255 -10.08 3.05 -19.92
C ASN A 255 -9.16 4.18 -19.43
N CYS A 256 -8.90 4.29 -18.12
CA CYS A 256 -7.93 5.26 -17.60
C CYS A 256 -6.55 5.07 -18.21
N LYS A 257 -6.03 3.83 -18.18
CA LYS A 257 -4.71 3.49 -18.74
C LYS A 257 -4.64 3.78 -20.23
N LYS A 258 -5.65 3.36 -20.99
CA LYS A 258 -5.75 3.64 -22.43
C LYS A 258 -5.72 5.15 -22.72
N ARG A 259 -6.49 5.93 -21.96
CA ARG A 259 -6.56 7.39 -22.12
C ARG A 259 -5.24 8.07 -21.79
N LEU A 260 -4.53 7.62 -20.75
CA LEU A 260 -3.17 8.09 -20.47
C LEU A 260 -2.20 7.76 -21.60
N SER A 261 -2.24 6.54 -22.14
CA SER A 261 -1.43 6.17 -23.31
C SER A 261 -1.73 7.05 -24.54
N GLU A 262 -2.98 7.45 -24.74
CA GLU A 262 -3.40 8.32 -25.85
C GLU A 262 -2.99 9.79 -25.65
N LEU A 263 -3.08 10.31 -24.41
CA LEU A 263 -2.89 11.73 -24.10
C LEU A 263 -1.45 12.09 -23.71
N SER A 264 -0.79 11.26 -22.89
CA SER A 264 0.58 11.50 -22.38
C SER A 264 1.61 10.46 -22.84
N LYS A 265 1.16 9.34 -23.42
CA LYS A 265 2.00 8.16 -23.75
C LYS A 265 2.62 7.48 -22.54
N GLU A 266 2.14 7.77 -21.33
CA GLU A 266 2.67 7.26 -20.06
C GLU A 266 1.52 6.71 -19.20
N PRO A 267 1.05 5.47 -19.47
CA PRO A 267 0.04 4.80 -18.63
C PRO A 267 0.49 4.60 -17.17
N GLU A 268 1.78 4.68 -16.89
CA GLU A 268 2.42 4.66 -15.57
C GLU A 268 2.07 5.91 -14.73
N GLY A 269 1.48 6.93 -15.38
CA GLY A 269 0.93 8.12 -14.73
C GLY A 269 -0.20 7.85 -13.74
N ALA A 270 -0.77 6.64 -13.75
CA ALA A 270 -1.72 6.18 -12.75
C ALA A 270 -1.39 4.74 -12.35
N ILE A 271 -1.24 4.49 -11.06
CA ILE A 271 -1.00 3.17 -10.48
C ILE A 271 -2.24 2.77 -9.68
N PHE A 272 -2.77 1.58 -9.92
CA PHE A 272 -3.94 1.09 -9.17
C PHE A 272 -3.57 -0.11 -8.30
N LEU A 273 -4.03 -0.07 -7.06
CA LEU A 273 -3.91 -1.13 -6.07
C LEU A 273 -5.28 -1.36 -5.45
N ILE A 274 -5.70 -2.62 -5.33
CA ILE A 274 -6.89 -3.00 -4.56
C ILE A 274 -6.53 -3.97 -3.43
N SER A 275 -7.11 -3.72 -2.26
CA SER A 275 -6.98 -4.57 -1.08
C SER A 275 -8.33 -4.77 -0.41
N ARG A 276 -8.50 -5.92 0.24
CA ARG A 276 -9.70 -6.20 1.04
C ARG A 276 -9.50 -6.01 2.53
N VAL A 277 -10.61 -5.72 3.20
CA VAL A 277 -10.80 -5.95 4.62
C VAL A 277 -11.96 -6.93 4.83
N GLY A 278 -11.85 -7.80 5.81
CA GLY A 278 -12.89 -8.77 6.12
C GLY A 278 -12.92 -9.97 5.18
N ASN A 279 -13.75 -10.93 5.58
CA ASN A 279 -13.78 -12.30 5.11
C ASN A 279 -15.06 -12.64 4.31
N ASP A 280 -15.63 -11.67 3.59
CA ASP A 280 -16.81 -11.92 2.77
C ASP A 280 -16.43 -12.80 1.56
N PRO A 281 -17.05 -13.99 1.37
CA PRO A 281 -16.69 -14.89 0.29
C PRO A 281 -16.91 -14.30 -1.11
N ASN A 282 -17.90 -13.41 -1.27
CA ASN A 282 -18.15 -12.77 -2.57
C ASN A 282 -17.04 -11.75 -2.89
N ALA A 283 -16.56 -11.02 -1.88
CA ALA A 283 -15.42 -10.12 -2.04
C ALA A 283 -14.16 -10.90 -2.44
N GLU A 284 -13.93 -12.07 -1.83
CA GLU A 284 -12.80 -12.93 -2.17
C GLU A 284 -12.91 -13.49 -3.60
N MET A 285 -14.10 -13.94 -4.02
CA MET A 285 -14.32 -14.37 -5.40
C MET A 285 -14.12 -13.22 -6.41
N PHE A 286 -14.56 -12.01 -6.07
CA PHE A 286 -14.38 -10.83 -6.91
C PHE A 286 -12.89 -10.46 -7.08
N LEU A 287 -12.14 -10.37 -5.99
CA LEU A 287 -10.68 -10.15 -6.05
C LEU A 287 -9.98 -11.26 -6.83
N SER A 288 -10.42 -12.50 -6.65
CA SER A 288 -9.91 -13.64 -7.42
C SER A 288 -10.20 -13.51 -8.90
N SER A 289 -11.37 -12.99 -9.30
CA SER A 289 -11.65 -12.74 -10.72
C SER A 289 -10.76 -11.64 -11.29
N LEU A 290 -10.47 -10.58 -10.52
CA LEU A 290 -9.55 -9.52 -10.95
C LEU A 290 -8.13 -10.06 -11.14
N MET A 291 -7.63 -10.87 -10.19
CA MET A 291 -6.29 -11.50 -10.26
C MET A 291 -6.14 -12.42 -11.48
N ASN A 292 -7.21 -13.12 -11.87
CA ASN A 292 -7.20 -14.04 -13.00
C ASN A 292 -7.45 -13.35 -14.35
N ASN A 293 -7.79 -12.05 -14.34
CA ASN A 293 -8.01 -11.28 -15.55
C ASN A 293 -6.66 -10.84 -16.15
N LYS A 294 -6.31 -11.43 -17.30
CA LYS A 294 -5.04 -11.17 -17.98
C LYS A 294 -4.88 -9.72 -18.42
N ASP A 295 -5.97 -9.05 -18.75
CA ASP A 295 -5.93 -7.65 -19.20
C ASP A 295 -5.61 -6.71 -18.02
N LEU A 296 -5.81 -7.15 -16.78
CA LEU A 296 -5.56 -6.37 -15.58
C LEU A 296 -4.17 -6.58 -14.96
N HIS A 297 -3.44 -7.64 -15.36
CA HIS A 297 -2.19 -8.03 -14.71
C HIS A 297 -1.14 -6.90 -14.68
N GLU A 298 -1.08 -6.09 -15.74
CA GLU A 298 -0.15 -4.96 -15.87
C GLU A 298 -0.80 -3.60 -15.54
N THR A 299 -2.04 -3.58 -15.05
CA THR A 299 -2.80 -2.33 -14.83
C THR A 299 -3.43 -2.19 -13.45
N LEU A 300 -3.59 -3.29 -12.71
CA LEU A 300 -4.13 -3.31 -11.36
C LEU A 300 -3.37 -4.35 -10.53
N TYR A 301 -2.73 -3.90 -9.45
CA TYR A 301 -2.23 -4.83 -8.45
C TYR A 301 -3.35 -5.22 -7.49
N CYS A 302 -3.59 -6.53 -7.35
CA CYS A 302 -4.54 -7.07 -6.39
C CYS A 302 -3.79 -7.67 -5.21
N CYS A 303 -4.01 -7.11 -4.02
CA CYS A 303 -3.46 -7.65 -2.79
C CYS A 303 -4.13 -9.00 -2.46
N PRO A 304 -3.37 -10.09 -2.31
CA PRO A 304 -3.95 -11.41 -1.99
C PRO A 304 -4.44 -11.48 -0.53
N ASP A 305 -3.95 -10.58 0.32
CA ASP A 305 -4.19 -10.61 1.76
C ASP A 305 -5.38 -9.75 2.21
N GLN A 306 -5.79 -9.99 3.46
CA GLN A 306 -6.71 -9.15 4.21
C GLN A 306 -5.93 -8.12 5.04
N LEU A 307 -6.21 -6.83 4.84
CA LEU A 307 -5.53 -5.76 5.56
C LEU A 307 -5.84 -5.80 7.06
N ASP A 308 -7.07 -6.13 7.45
CA ASP A 308 -7.49 -6.26 8.84
C ASP A 308 -6.82 -7.46 9.55
N GLU A 309 -6.70 -8.58 8.86
CA GLU A 309 -5.96 -9.75 9.36
C GLU A 309 -4.47 -9.43 9.54
N ARG A 310 -3.82 -8.87 8.51
CA ARG A 310 -2.40 -8.48 8.55
C ARG A 310 -2.12 -7.50 9.69
N ARG A 311 -2.96 -6.46 9.79
CA ARG A 311 -2.89 -5.47 10.86
C ARG A 311 -3.00 -6.13 12.23
N GLU A 312 -3.96 -7.03 12.41
CA GLU A 312 -4.19 -7.68 13.70
C GLU A 312 -3.04 -8.62 14.10
N VAL A 313 -2.42 -9.32 13.13
CA VAL A 313 -1.22 -10.14 13.37
C VAL A 313 -0.08 -9.27 13.91
N PHE A 314 0.23 -8.16 13.24
CA PHE A 314 1.31 -7.26 13.69
C PHE A 314 0.99 -6.61 15.05
N ARG A 315 -0.27 -6.22 15.26
CA ARG A 315 -0.72 -5.63 16.51
C ARG A 315 -0.59 -6.58 17.70
N LYS A 316 -1.01 -7.83 17.54
CA LYS A 316 -0.89 -8.86 18.59
C LYS A 316 0.57 -9.21 18.89
N ALA A 317 1.44 -9.14 17.89
CA ALA A 317 2.88 -9.37 18.06
C ALA A 317 3.63 -8.17 18.68
N GLY A 318 2.95 -7.05 19.00
CA GLY A 318 3.61 -5.82 19.46
C GLY A 318 4.48 -5.15 18.39
N LYS A 319 4.33 -5.56 17.12
CA LYS A 319 5.14 -5.15 15.96
C LYS A 319 4.36 -4.18 15.06
N ASP A 320 3.63 -3.22 15.64
CA ASP A 320 2.74 -2.31 14.88
C ASP A 320 3.43 -1.62 13.69
N ARG A 321 4.72 -1.29 13.79
CA ARG A 321 5.49 -0.67 12.68
C ARG A 321 5.65 -1.58 11.46
N HIS A 322 5.64 -2.89 11.66
CA HIS A 322 5.72 -3.86 10.56
C HIS A 322 4.48 -3.82 9.67
N TYR A 323 3.34 -3.31 10.16
CA TYR A 323 2.20 -3.08 9.28
C TYR A 323 2.48 -1.96 8.27
N SER A 324 3.23 -0.91 8.64
CA SER A 324 3.69 0.09 7.68
C SER A 324 4.72 -0.49 6.70
N SER A 325 5.65 -1.32 7.19
CA SER A 325 6.60 -2.07 6.34
C SER A 325 5.88 -2.92 5.28
N TYR A 326 4.82 -3.61 5.71
CA TYR A 326 3.96 -4.40 4.83
C TYR A 326 3.26 -3.53 3.76
N LEU A 327 2.71 -2.37 4.14
CA LEU A 327 2.09 -1.44 3.18
C LEU A 327 3.11 -0.86 2.19
N ILE A 328 4.35 -0.59 2.62
CA ILE A 328 5.43 -0.15 1.73
C ILE A 328 5.73 -1.23 0.69
N LYS A 329 5.89 -2.49 1.11
CA LYS A 329 6.08 -3.63 0.19
C LYS A 329 4.90 -3.83 -0.75
N LEU A 330 3.68 -3.53 -0.30
CA LEU A 330 2.49 -3.58 -1.14
C LEU A 330 2.52 -2.51 -2.24
N PHE A 331 2.93 -1.29 -1.92
CA PHE A 331 3.11 -0.22 -2.91
C PHE A 331 4.27 -0.49 -3.86
N GLU A 332 5.37 -1.06 -3.36
CA GLU A 332 6.48 -1.52 -4.19
C GLU A 332 5.99 -2.54 -5.22
N ALA A 333 5.27 -3.57 -4.79
CA ALA A 333 4.74 -4.60 -5.68
C ALA A 333 3.75 -4.01 -6.72
N ALA A 334 2.94 -3.02 -6.32
CA ALA A 334 2.03 -2.35 -7.23
C ALA A 334 2.74 -1.46 -8.27
N LEU A 335 3.84 -0.81 -7.89
CA LEU A 335 4.71 -0.09 -8.82
C LEU A 335 5.40 -1.06 -9.78
N GLU A 336 5.95 -2.15 -9.26
CA GLU A 336 6.65 -3.17 -10.04
C GLU A 336 5.78 -3.85 -11.09
N SER A 337 4.51 -4.08 -10.79
CA SER A 337 3.59 -4.69 -11.74
C SER A 337 3.11 -3.74 -12.84
N GLN A 338 3.38 -2.43 -12.73
CA GLN A 338 2.79 -1.40 -13.59
C GLN A 338 3.81 -0.41 -14.16
N THR A 339 5.10 -0.60 -13.90
CA THR A 339 6.18 0.30 -14.34
C THR A 339 7.43 -0.49 -14.74
N THR A 340 8.34 0.16 -15.46
CA THR A 340 9.65 -0.40 -15.80
C THR A 340 10.72 0.16 -14.87
N LEU A 341 11.25 -0.69 -13.98
CA LEU A 341 12.28 -0.30 -13.00
C LEU A 341 13.72 -0.31 -13.54
#